data_AF-A0ABD2S058-F1
#
_entry.id   AF-A0ABD2S058-F1
#
_cell.length_a   1.000
_cell.length_b   1.000
_cell.length_c   1.000
_cell.angle_alpha   90.00
_cell.angle_beta   90.00
_cell.angle_gamma   90.00
#
_symmetry.space_group_name_H-M   'P 1'
#
loop_
_entity.id
_entity.type
_entity.pdbx_description
1 polymer ?
#
loop_
_entity_poly.entity_id
_entity_poly.type
_entity_poly.pdbx_seq_one_letter_code
_entity_poly.pdbx_strand_id
1 'polypeptide(L)'
;MAFNIVSFSFIFALFLLFPLSCNSSHKHDTSQKSYHRQHSSSSFDQKNSDHTKGKWILLHKSIGISAMHMQLLHNNKVVIFDRTDFGSSNLSLPQGKCRYNDEAIKVDCTAHSILYNVATNTYRPLMVQTDVWCSSGAVNSNGTLIQTGGYHDGERKIRLFSPCTDEEICDWTELQQNLTVKRWYSTDHILPDGRIMIIGGRSAYSYEFFPQNSDTNYVFHLPFLKETTDPKEENNLYPFLYLLPDGNVYIFANQRSIVLDYANNRVVREFPVIPGEKRSYPATGSSVMLPMKLVAGDFSPVVEVMVCGGANGGSFLQAAVGGFMPASRTCGRIKITDPDPKWVMEDMPSGRVMPDMLLLPTGDVILLNGASKGTAGWESAIDPVLNPVLYEPGQPDPNKRFSVLNPTNIPRMYHSSATLLPDGRILVGGSNPHIRYNFTGVKYPTELSLEAFMPPYLSPHHSHLRPSNTTAKGPISYGQKFSVTFTLGVSQDTKEVMVTMIAPSFTTHSFAMNQRLLILDIVEIQQLSSFAQKITVYAPPSRNIAPPGYYMVFVVHKGVPGHSIWVKMQ
;
A
#
# COMPACT_ATOMS: atom_id res chain seq x y z
N MET A 1 43.31 8.92 -16.60
CA MET A 1 42.24 9.93 -16.73
C MET A 1 41.20 9.65 -15.66
N ALA A 2 41.30 10.34 -14.54
CA ALA A 2 40.36 10.26 -13.42
C ALA A 2 39.35 11.41 -13.56
N PHE A 3 38.06 11.11 -13.54
CA PHE A 3 37.01 12.12 -13.46
C PHE A 3 36.39 12.08 -12.06
N ASN A 4 36.57 13.19 -11.35
CA ASN A 4 36.02 13.48 -10.03
C ASN A 4 34.50 13.62 -10.10
N ILE A 5 33.82 13.02 -9.13
CA ILE A 5 32.41 13.22 -8.82
C ILE A 5 32.31 14.39 -7.84
N VAL A 6 31.60 15.45 -8.21
CA VAL A 6 31.32 16.61 -7.35
C VAL A 6 29.92 16.45 -6.75
N SER A 7 29.86 16.30 -5.43
CA SER A 7 28.64 16.49 -4.63
C SER A 7 28.27 17.97 -4.60
N PHE A 8 27.04 18.32 -4.95
CA PHE A 8 26.52 19.68 -4.85
C PHE A 8 25.68 19.84 -3.58
N SER A 9 26.20 20.63 -2.63
CA SER A 9 25.45 21.17 -1.49
C SER A 9 25.11 22.64 -1.78
N PHE A 10 23.83 22.98 -1.81
CA PHE A 10 23.36 24.37 -1.96
C PHE A 10 23.25 25.05 -0.59
N ILE A 11 23.95 26.17 -0.40
CA ILE A 11 23.75 27.13 0.71
C ILE A 11 23.12 28.39 0.12
N PHE A 12 21.92 28.74 0.57
CA PHE A 12 21.29 30.02 0.26
C PHE A 12 21.62 31.04 1.37
N ALA A 13 22.20 32.18 0.99
CA ALA A 13 22.43 33.33 1.86
C ALA A 13 21.26 34.30 1.76
N LEU A 14 20.69 34.67 2.91
CA LEU A 14 19.58 35.61 3.07
C LEU A 14 20.14 37.04 3.21
N PHE A 15 19.73 37.96 2.34
CA PHE A 15 19.90 39.41 2.54
C PHE A 15 18.54 40.04 2.86
N LEU A 16 18.40 40.61 4.06
CA LEU A 16 17.30 41.54 4.39
C LEU A 16 17.88 42.74 5.15
N LEU A 17 17.74 43.91 4.55
CA LEU A 17 18.00 45.23 5.13
C LEU A 17 16.68 45.77 5.72
N PHE A 18 16.74 46.25 6.95
CA PHE A 18 15.71 47.07 7.63
C PHE A 18 15.77 48.54 7.15
N PRO A 19 14.70 49.35 7.34
CA PRO A 19 14.65 50.21 8.54
C PRO A 19 13.24 50.44 9.18
N LEU A 20 13.25 50.54 10.53
CA LEU A 20 12.63 51.54 11.45
C LEU A 20 11.31 52.25 11.02
N SER A 21 10.23 52.39 11.82
CA SER A 21 10.18 52.94 13.19
C SER A 21 8.73 53.09 13.76
N CYS A 22 8.63 53.00 15.10
CA CYS A 22 7.87 53.79 16.11
C CYS A 22 6.34 53.66 16.46
N ASN A 23 6.15 53.51 17.80
CA ASN A 23 5.12 54.01 18.75
C ASN A 23 3.74 53.30 18.87
N SER A 24 3.42 52.68 20.03
CA SER A 24 2.89 53.23 21.31
C SER A 24 1.37 53.49 21.21
N SER A 25 0.43 53.01 22.06
CA SER A 25 0.37 53.02 23.53
C SER A 25 -0.79 52.15 24.08
N HIS A 26 -0.61 51.65 25.32
CA HIS A 26 -1.57 51.35 26.40
C HIS A 26 -3.10 51.36 26.20
N LYS A 27 -3.76 50.35 26.78
CA LYS A 27 -4.74 50.52 27.89
C LYS A 27 -5.03 49.20 28.63
N HIS A 28 -4.90 49.26 29.96
CA HIS A 28 -5.44 48.30 30.92
C HIS A 28 -6.95 48.57 31.10
N ASP A 29 -7.74 47.51 31.23
CA ASP A 29 -8.93 47.57 32.10
C ASP A 29 -9.21 46.21 32.74
N THR A 30 -9.62 46.29 33.99
CA THR A 30 -9.86 45.21 34.96
C THR A 30 -11.36 44.92 35.05
N SER A 31 -11.78 43.65 35.11
CA SER A 31 -12.83 43.24 36.06
C SER A 31 -13.12 41.73 36.08
N GLN A 32 -13.14 41.24 37.32
CA GLN A 32 -14.10 40.30 37.93
C GLN A 32 -14.28 38.88 37.37
N LYS A 33 -13.77 37.94 38.18
CA LYS A 33 -14.23 36.55 38.27
C LYS A 33 -15.68 36.52 38.78
N SER A 34 -16.57 35.86 38.04
CA SER A 34 -17.77 35.24 38.61
C SER A 34 -17.94 33.84 37.99
N TYR A 35 -18.11 32.86 38.88
CA TYR A 35 -18.37 31.47 38.54
C TYR A 35 -19.79 31.34 37.97
N HIS A 36 -19.92 30.94 36.70
CA HIS A 36 -21.15 30.34 36.20
C HIS A 36 -20.86 29.04 35.44
N ARG A 37 -21.45 27.98 35.97
CA ARG A 37 -21.44 26.59 35.51
C ARG A 37 -22.19 26.54 34.16
N GLN A 38 -21.46 26.49 33.05
CA GLN A 38 -22.05 26.27 31.72
C GLN A 38 -22.21 24.76 31.48
N HIS A 39 -23.46 24.34 31.32
CA HIS A 39 -23.81 23.09 30.65
C HIS A 39 -23.28 23.14 29.21
N SER A 40 -22.30 22.29 28.89
CA SER A 40 -21.85 22.05 27.53
C SER A 40 -22.91 21.23 26.79
N SER A 41 -23.72 21.90 25.96
CA SER A 41 -24.42 21.26 24.84
C SER A 41 -23.55 21.45 23.59
N SER A 42 -22.69 20.48 23.31
CA SER A 42 -21.99 20.43 22.02
C SER A 42 -22.86 19.67 21.03
N SER A 43 -23.79 20.38 20.39
CA SER A 43 -24.37 19.95 19.13
C SER A 43 -23.31 20.11 18.04
N PHE A 44 -22.55 19.04 17.77
CA PHE A 44 -21.79 18.96 16.53
C PHE A 44 -22.76 18.60 15.40
N ASP A 45 -22.89 19.52 14.44
CA ASP A 45 -23.56 19.34 13.16
C ASP A 45 -22.97 18.15 12.39
N GLN A 46 -23.47 16.94 12.63
CA GLN A 46 -23.45 15.87 11.64
C GLN A 46 -24.52 16.20 10.59
N LYS A 47 -24.17 17.06 9.62
CA LYS A 47 -24.89 17.06 8.34
C LYS A 47 -24.83 15.64 7.78
N ASN A 48 -26.01 15.06 7.54
CA ASN A 48 -26.26 13.79 6.84
C ASN A 48 -25.17 13.49 5.80
N SER A 49 -24.12 12.75 6.18
CA SER A 49 -23.21 12.18 5.21
C SER A 49 -23.93 10.98 4.62
N ASP A 50 -24.03 10.96 3.29
CA ASP A 50 -24.62 9.85 2.58
C ASP A 50 -23.80 8.59 2.87
N HIS A 51 -24.27 7.75 3.81
CA HIS A 51 -23.60 6.53 4.23
C HIS A 51 -23.48 5.51 3.09
N THR A 52 -24.17 5.71 1.97
CA THR A 52 -24.05 4.88 0.77
C THR A 52 -22.74 5.11 0.01
N LYS A 53 -22.00 6.20 0.30
CA LYS A 53 -20.71 6.52 -0.33
C LYS A 53 -19.49 6.27 0.56
N GLY A 54 -19.66 5.48 1.61
CA GLY A 54 -18.61 5.16 2.59
C GLY A 54 -18.38 6.27 3.62
N LYS A 55 -17.50 6.02 4.59
CA LYS A 55 -17.28 6.91 5.74
C LYS A 55 -15.83 6.89 6.20
N TRP A 56 -15.28 8.06 6.53
CA TRP A 56 -13.97 8.19 7.18
C TRP A 56 -14.10 8.18 8.70
N ILE A 57 -13.18 7.49 9.36
CA ILE A 57 -13.04 7.46 10.81
C ILE A 57 -11.61 7.81 11.17
N LEU A 58 -11.42 8.87 11.96
CA LEU A 58 -10.14 9.16 12.59
C LEU A 58 -9.90 8.16 13.72
N LEU A 59 -8.82 7.39 13.63
CA LEU A 59 -8.43 6.39 14.63
C LEU A 59 -7.49 7.00 15.68
N HIS A 60 -6.48 7.72 15.21
CA HIS A 60 -5.48 8.40 16.03
C HIS A 60 -5.14 9.75 15.42
N LYS A 61 -5.08 10.81 16.24
CA LYS A 61 -4.60 12.13 15.79
C LYS A 61 -3.11 12.14 15.45
N SER A 62 -2.36 11.24 16.09
CA SER A 62 -0.94 11.01 15.83
C SER A 62 -0.58 9.61 16.30
N ILE A 63 0.18 8.88 15.49
CA ILE A 63 0.86 7.64 15.89
C ILE A 63 2.36 7.85 16.12
N GLY A 64 2.82 9.11 16.10
CA GLY A 64 4.20 9.50 16.35
C GLY A 64 5.13 9.47 15.13
N ILE A 65 4.74 8.78 14.07
CA ILE A 65 5.49 8.65 12.81
C ILE A 65 4.60 8.90 11.59
N SER A 66 5.16 9.28 10.44
CA SER A 66 4.41 9.26 9.18
C SER A 66 4.33 7.82 8.66
N ALA A 67 3.14 7.35 8.32
CA ALA A 67 2.94 5.97 7.89
C ALA A 67 3.34 5.77 6.41
N MET A 68 4.66 5.80 6.14
CA MET A 68 5.20 5.67 4.78
C MET A 68 5.11 4.24 4.23
N HIS A 69 5.26 3.23 5.08
CA HIS A 69 5.17 1.82 4.70
C HIS A 69 4.18 1.09 5.63
N MET A 70 3.39 0.17 5.07
CA MET A 70 2.45 -0.65 5.83
C MET A 70 2.47 -2.11 5.38
N GLN A 71 2.37 -3.03 6.34
CA GLN A 71 2.12 -4.46 6.10
C GLN A 71 1.15 -5.00 7.15
N LEU A 72 0.00 -5.52 6.71
CA LEU A 72 -0.88 -6.32 7.57
C LEU A 72 -0.32 -7.74 7.75
N LEU A 73 -0.28 -8.22 8.99
CA LEU A 73 0.19 -9.55 9.37
C LEU A 73 -0.96 -10.45 9.79
N HIS A 74 -0.72 -11.77 9.78
CA HIS A 74 -1.73 -12.80 10.06
C HIS A 74 -2.25 -12.84 11.51
N ASN A 75 -1.68 -12.02 12.40
CA ASN A 75 -2.15 -11.81 13.78
C ASN A 75 -3.02 -10.55 13.92
N ASN A 76 -3.56 -10.01 12.81
CA ASN A 76 -4.38 -8.79 12.77
C ASN A 76 -3.66 -7.54 13.28
N LYS A 77 -2.33 -7.50 13.16
CA LYS A 77 -1.52 -6.31 13.46
C LYS A 77 -0.91 -5.77 12.18
N VAL A 78 -0.72 -4.46 12.13
CA VAL A 78 -0.08 -3.77 11.01
C VAL A 78 1.27 -3.26 11.47
N VAL A 79 2.33 -3.69 10.78
CA VAL A 79 3.65 -3.06 10.92
C VAL A 79 3.63 -1.80 10.08
N ILE A 80 3.92 -0.66 10.72
CA ILE A 80 3.96 0.65 10.08
C ILE A 80 5.34 1.24 10.35
N PHE A 81 5.97 1.83 9.35
CA PHE A 81 7.28 2.46 9.55
C PHE A 81 7.55 3.62 8.60
N ASP A 82 8.42 4.49 9.09
CA ASP A 82 8.94 5.67 8.45
C ASP A 82 10.47 5.55 8.31
N ARG A 83 11.07 6.49 7.60
CA ARG A 83 12.53 6.67 7.54
C ARG A 83 13.06 7.21 8.86
N THR A 84 14.38 7.13 9.04
CA THR A 84 15.02 7.50 10.33
C THR A 84 15.84 8.78 10.28
N ASP A 85 16.24 9.22 9.09
CA ASP A 85 17.25 10.25 8.85
C ASP A 85 16.78 11.73 8.93
N PHE A 86 15.54 11.98 9.37
CA PHE A 86 15.03 13.35 9.59
C PHE A 86 15.12 13.82 11.05
N GLY A 87 15.62 12.98 11.96
CA GLY A 87 15.74 13.26 13.38
C GLY A 87 14.60 12.68 14.22
N SER A 88 14.38 13.20 15.43
CA SER A 88 13.45 12.60 16.39
C SER A 88 12.01 12.55 15.88
N SER A 89 11.40 11.38 15.98
CA SER A 89 9.96 11.18 15.83
C SER A 89 9.19 11.65 17.07
N ASN A 90 7.86 11.63 16.99
CA ASN A 90 6.97 12.00 18.09
C ASN A 90 6.53 10.78 18.93
N LEU A 91 7.40 9.77 19.05
CA LEU A 91 7.18 8.57 19.85
C LEU A 91 8.51 8.06 20.43
N SER A 92 8.64 7.98 21.75
CA SER A 92 9.87 7.46 22.39
C SER A 92 9.98 5.94 22.31
N LEU A 93 11.21 5.44 22.21
CA LEU A 93 11.52 4.02 22.41
C LEU A 93 11.53 3.67 23.91
N PRO A 94 11.10 2.45 24.28
CA PRO A 94 11.17 2.00 25.67
C PRO A 94 12.60 1.63 26.08
N GLN A 95 12.84 1.58 27.40
CA GLN A 95 14.05 1.00 28.01
C GLN A 95 15.38 1.65 27.59
N GLY A 96 15.36 2.93 27.18
CA GLY A 96 16.57 3.66 26.81
C GLY A 96 17.23 3.15 25.52
N LYS A 97 16.51 2.39 24.68
CA LYS A 97 16.98 2.03 23.34
C LYS A 97 17.12 3.29 22.50
N CYS A 98 18.25 3.44 21.81
CA CYS A 98 18.50 4.54 20.89
C CYS A 98 19.25 4.06 19.65
N ARG A 99 19.00 4.71 18.53
CA ARG A 99 19.87 4.71 17.34
C ARG A 99 21.00 5.72 17.54
N TYR A 100 22.12 5.48 16.86
CA TYR A 100 23.29 6.33 16.94
C TYR A 100 23.76 6.70 15.53
N ASN A 101 24.30 7.90 15.40
CA ASN A 101 24.86 8.45 14.17
C ASN A 101 23.85 8.54 13.02
N ASP A 102 22.63 9.00 13.32
CA ASP A 102 21.68 9.41 12.30
C ASP A 102 22.13 10.72 11.63
N GLU A 103 21.77 10.94 10.36
CA GLU A 103 22.21 12.12 9.59
C GLU A 103 21.73 13.44 10.21
N ALA A 104 20.52 13.44 10.79
CA ALA A 104 19.96 14.63 11.41
C ALA A 104 20.40 14.79 12.87
N ILE A 105 20.53 13.71 13.63
CA ILE A 105 20.88 13.73 15.06
C ILE A 105 21.83 12.59 15.46
N LYS A 106 22.76 12.86 16.38
CA LYS A 106 23.77 11.86 16.78
C LYS A 106 23.21 10.71 17.62
N VAL A 107 22.17 10.97 18.41
CA VAL A 107 21.53 9.99 19.28
C VAL A 107 20.03 10.18 19.14
N ASP A 108 19.35 9.14 18.69
CA ASP A 108 17.90 9.15 18.53
C ASP A 108 17.27 8.04 19.38
N CYS A 109 16.55 8.44 20.43
CA CYS A 109 15.84 7.51 21.31
C CYS A 109 14.34 7.45 20.99
N THR A 110 13.96 7.84 19.78
CA THR A 110 12.58 7.80 19.29
C THR A 110 12.37 6.67 18.28
N ALA A 111 11.13 6.25 18.12
CA ALA A 111 10.74 5.11 17.32
C ALA A 111 10.33 5.58 15.92
N HIS A 112 10.85 4.92 14.90
CA HIS A 112 10.50 5.15 13.49
C HIS A 112 9.67 4.00 12.89
N SER A 113 9.24 3.09 13.76
CA SER A 113 8.36 2.00 13.40
C SER A 113 7.41 1.74 14.57
N ILE A 114 6.20 1.26 14.26
CA ILE A 114 5.20 0.84 15.24
C ILE A 114 4.55 -0.47 14.82
N LEU A 115 4.03 -1.18 15.81
CA LEU A 115 3.08 -2.26 15.63
C LEU A 115 1.69 -1.79 16.06
N TYR A 116 0.78 -1.66 15.10
CA TYR A 116 -0.60 -1.25 15.32
C TYR A 116 -1.52 -2.47 15.45
N ASN A 117 -2.28 -2.57 16.54
CA ASN A 117 -3.29 -3.61 16.77
C ASN A 117 -4.65 -3.13 16.28
N VAL A 118 -5.19 -3.82 15.27
CA VAL A 118 -6.43 -3.42 14.59
C VAL A 118 -7.65 -3.53 15.51
N ALA A 119 -7.71 -4.57 16.34
CA ALA A 119 -8.88 -4.87 17.17
C ALA A 119 -8.99 -3.90 18.35
N THR A 120 -7.88 -3.63 19.03
CA THR A 120 -7.85 -2.74 20.20
C THR A 120 -7.67 -1.27 19.83
N ASN A 121 -7.34 -0.96 18.57
CA ASN A 121 -6.97 0.39 18.12
C ASN A 121 -5.83 0.98 18.97
N THR A 122 -4.83 0.16 19.31
CA THR A 122 -3.64 0.60 20.06
C THR A 122 -2.38 0.36 19.23
N TYR A 123 -1.29 1.04 19.58
CA TYR A 123 0.00 0.83 18.95
C TYR A 123 1.13 0.85 19.97
N ARG A 124 2.25 0.24 19.60
CA ARG A 124 3.50 0.30 20.38
C ARG A 124 4.70 0.59 19.47
N PRO A 125 5.74 1.26 19.99
CA PRO A 125 6.97 1.48 19.25
C PRO A 125 7.68 0.16 18.90
N LEU A 126 8.39 0.19 17.77
CA LEU A 126 9.35 -0.81 17.30
C LEU A 126 10.70 -0.12 17.03
N MET A 127 11.78 -0.85 17.29
CA MET A 127 13.13 -0.37 17.02
C MET A 127 13.56 -0.88 15.64
N VAL A 128 13.81 0.05 14.72
CA VAL A 128 14.47 -0.25 13.45
C VAL A 128 15.89 0.32 13.50
N GLN A 129 16.90 -0.46 13.12
CA GLN A 129 18.31 -0.14 13.40
C GLN A 129 18.99 0.72 12.33
N THR A 130 18.75 0.41 11.05
CA THR A 130 19.28 1.14 9.89
C THR A 130 18.13 1.77 9.09
N ASP A 131 18.40 2.68 8.18
CA ASP A 131 17.33 3.44 7.51
C ASP A 131 16.52 2.59 6.51
N VAL A 132 15.19 2.59 6.67
CA VAL A 132 14.23 1.85 5.83
C VAL A 132 13.58 2.74 4.77
N TRP A 133 14.01 3.99 4.63
CA TRP A 133 13.48 4.91 3.63
C TRP A 133 13.50 4.27 2.24
N CYS A 134 12.34 4.29 1.57
CA CYS A 134 12.22 3.84 0.19
C CYS A 134 12.60 2.37 -0.04
N SER A 135 12.34 1.55 0.97
CA SER A 135 12.54 0.12 0.89
C SER A 135 11.34 -0.61 0.31
N SER A 136 11.43 -1.93 0.23
CA SER A 136 10.37 -2.85 -0.21
C SER A 136 10.25 -4.03 0.75
N GLY A 137 9.22 -4.85 0.57
CA GLY A 137 9.07 -6.06 1.35
C GLY A 137 7.99 -7.02 0.87
N ALA A 138 8.06 -8.24 1.38
CA ALA A 138 7.05 -9.27 1.19
C ALA A 138 7.00 -10.18 2.43
N VAL A 139 5.85 -10.81 2.65
CA VAL A 139 5.68 -11.79 3.73
C VAL A 139 6.00 -13.19 3.20
N ASN A 140 6.86 -13.92 3.90
CA ASN A 140 7.22 -15.29 3.52
C ASN A 140 6.13 -16.30 3.93
N SER A 141 6.33 -17.57 3.56
CA SER A 141 5.39 -18.65 3.85
C SER A 141 5.12 -18.92 5.34
N ASN A 142 6.01 -18.45 6.22
CA ASN A 142 5.87 -18.56 7.66
C ASN A 142 5.17 -17.36 8.30
N GLY A 143 4.81 -16.33 7.51
CA GLY A 143 4.16 -15.13 8.03
C GLY A 143 5.13 -14.04 8.50
N THR A 144 6.44 -14.25 8.34
CA THR A 144 7.46 -13.24 8.66
C THR A 144 7.54 -12.23 7.52
N LEU A 145 7.45 -10.94 7.86
CA LEU A 145 7.75 -9.85 6.93
C LEU A 145 9.26 -9.81 6.70
N ILE A 146 9.66 -9.89 5.43
CA ILE A 146 11.00 -9.64 4.96
C ILE A 146 10.99 -8.26 4.32
N GLN A 147 11.76 -7.35 4.87
CA GLN A 147 11.93 -5.99 4.38
C GLN A 147 13.36 -5.88 3.83
N THR A 148 13.52 -5.28 2.66
CA THR A 148 14.81 -5.21 1.97
C THR A 148 15.12 -3.82 1.44
N GLY A 149 16.41 -3.47 1.46
CA GLY A 149 16.88 -2.16 1.02
C GLY A 149 16.54 -1.03 2.00
N GLY A 150 16.68 0.20 1.52
CA GLY A 150 16.57 1.40 2.33
C GLY A 150 17.46 2.52 1.80
N TYR A 151 17.84 3.43 2.68
CA TYR A 151 18.74 4.55 2.39
C TYR A 151 20.04 4.44 3.18
N HIS A 152 21.14 4.98 2.64
CA HIS A 152 22.50 4.88 3.21
C HIS A 152 22.87 3.53 3.83
N ASP A 153 22.91 3.46 5.16
CA ASP A 153 23.28 2.26 5.92
C ASP A 153 22.28 1.11 5.75
N GLY A 154 21.09 1.41 5.22
CA GLY A 154 20.02 0.49 4.89
C GLY A 154 19.97 -0.02 3.46
N GLU A 155 20.69 0.56 2.50
CA GLU A 155 20.55 0.24 1.05
C GLU A 155 20.78 -1.23 0.71
N ARG A 156 21.46 -1.98 1.57
CA ARG A 156 21.75 -3.41 1.38
C ARG A 156 21.16 -4.29 2.47
N LYS A 157 20.37 -3.73 3.38
CA LYS A 157 19.94 -4.45 4.57
C LYS A 157 18.74 -5.33 4.29
N ILE A 158 18.67 -6.42 5.05
CA ILE A 158 17.55 -7.34 5.10
C ILE A 158 17.09 -7.38 6.55
N ARG A 159 15.82 -7.04 6.79
CA ARG A 159 15.23 -6.96 8.13
C ARG A 159 14.01 -7.86 8.18
N LEU A 160 13.88 -8.57 9.28
CA LEU A 160 12.81 -9.53 9.54
C LEU A 160 11.89 -8.99 10.62
N PHE A 161 10.58 -9.14 10.43
CA PHE A 161 9.61 -8.98 11.49
C PHE A 161 8.72 -10.20 11.55
N SER A 162 8.89 -11.02 12.59
CA SER A 162 8.06 -12.19 12.85
C SER A 162 6.88 -11.79 13.75
N PRO A 163 5.63 -12.07 13.34
CA PRO A 163 4.45 -11.82 14.16
C PRO A 163 4.54 -12.59 15.48
N CYS A 164 4.31 -11.88 16.59
CA CYS A 164 4.22 -12.47 17.93
C CYS A 164 2.79 -12.51 18.44
N THR A 165 2.57 -13.31 19.49
CA THR A 165 1.33 -13.31 20.28
C THR A 165 1.17 -11.98 21.04
N ASP A 166 0.04 -11.77 21.70
CA ASP A 166 -0.17 -10.58 22.54
C ASP A 166 0.63 -10.61 23.85
N GLU A 167 1.11 -11.79 24.25
CA GLU A 167 1.89 -12.00 25.48
C GLU A 167 3.41 -11.79 25.25
N GLU A 168 3.84 -11.77 23.99
CA GLU A 168 5.24 -11.65 23.57
C GLU A 168 5.56 -10.27 23.00
N ILE A 169 6.81 -9.83 23.19
CA ILE A 169 7.32 -8.59 22.58
C ILE A 169 8.20 -8.97 21.38
N CYS A 170 7.63 -8.93 20.17
CA CYS A 170 8.39 -8.99 18.93
C CYS A 170 8.95 -7.61 18.54
N ASP A 171 10.11 -7.60 17.91
CA ASP A 171 10.77 -6.42 17.37
C ASP A 171 11.43 -6.78 16.03
N TRP A 172 11.99 -5.79 15.34
CA TRP A 172 12.75 -6.06 14.12
C TRP A 172 14.05 -6.82 14.42
N THR A 173 14.38 -7.75 13.53
CA THR A 173 15.69 -8.43 13.50
C THR A 173 16.39 -8.08 12.21
N GLU A 174 17.49 -7.34 12.29
CA GLU A 174 18.34 -7.08 11.14
C GLU A 174 19.34 -8.22 10.93
N LEU A 175 19.41 -8.74 9.71
CA LEU A 175 20.33 -9.82 9.37
C LEU A 175 21.75 -9.28 9.16
N GLN A 176 22.74 -10.12 9.47
CA GLN A 176 24.14 -9.87 9.10
C GLN A 176 24.36 -10.03 7.59
N GLN A 177 23.56 -10.88 6.95
CA GLN A 177 23.53 -11.00 5.49
C GLN A 177 22.97 -9.72 4.87
N ASN A 178 23.63 -9.27 3.80
CA ASN A 178 23.22 -8.12 3.02
C ASN A 178 22.81 -8.54 1.61
N LEU A 179 22.03 -7.69 0.95
CA LEU A 179 21.79 -7.73 -0.49
C LEU A 179 23.10 -7.55 -1.27
N THR A 180 23.16 -8.20 -2.43
CA THR A 180 24.32 -8.18 -3.33
C THR A 180 24.55 -6.81 -3.95
N VAL A 181 23.48 -6.04 -4.18
CA VAL A 181 23.55 -4.67 -4.68
C VAL A 181 22.73 -3.73 -3.78
N LYS A 182 23.02 -2.44 -3.89
CA LYS A 182 22.23 -1.39 -3.22
C LYS A 182 20.84 -1.34 -3.86
N ARG A 183 19.82 -1.21 -3.03
CA ARG A 183 18.42 -1.13 -3.46
C ARG A 183 17.69 -0.04 -2.69
N TRP A 184 17.27 0.95 -3.46
CA TRP A 184 16.44 2.07 -3.06
C TRP A 184 15.36 2.18 -4.14
N TYR A 185 14.08 2.10 -3.77
CA TYR A 185 12.94 2.04 -4.70
C TYR A 185 12.87 0.74 -5.53
N SER A 186 13.29 -0.38 -4.93
CA SER A 186 13.09 -1.73 -5.46
C SER A 186 11.66 -2.22 -5.22
N THR A 187 11.27 -3.30 -5.89
CA THR A 187 10.03 -4.03 -5.59
C THR A 187 10.37 -5.44 -5.13
N ASP A 188 9.63 -5.93 -4.13
CA ASP A 188 9.75 -7.30 -3.62
C ASP A 188 8.50 -8.11 -3.98
N HIS A 189 8.68 -9.36 -4.41
CA HIS A 189 7.57 -10.26 -4.68
C HIS A 189 7.84 -11.68 -4.18
N ILE A 190 6.91 -12.26 -3.42
CA ILE A 190 6.97 -13.66 -2.99
C ILE A 190 6.78 -14.62 -4.18
N LEU A 191 7.64 -15.62 -4.29
CA LEU A 191 7.61 -16.62 -5.37
C LEU A 191 7.01 -17.94 -4.91
N PRO A 192 6.61 -18.82 -5.86
CA PRO A 192 6.06 -20.12 -5.52
C PRO A 192 6.96 -20.98 -4.63
N ASP A 193 8.29 -20.82 -4.71
CA ASP A 193 9.28 -21.59 -3.92
C ASP A 193 9.54 -21.01 -2.54
N GLY A 194 8.82 -19.96 -2.17
CA GLY A 194 8.96 -19.27 -0.89
C GLY A 194 10.12 -18.28 -0.85
N ARG A 195 10.93 -18.17 -1.92
CA ARG A 195 11.91 -17.09 -2.05
C ARG A 195 11.21 -15.78 -2.39
N ILE A 196 11.83 -14.68 -2.00
CA ILE A 196 11.42 -13.34 -2.38
C ILE A 196 12.33 -12.89 -3.51
N MET A 197 11.73 -12.48 -4.62
CA MET A 197 12.41 -11.80 -5.70
C MET A 197 12.51 -10.32 -5.34
N ILE A 198 13.72 -9.77 -5.39
CA ILE A 198 13.97 -8.34 -5.21
C ILE A 198 14.46 -7.77 -6.53
N ILE A 199 13.72 -6.83 -7.11
CA ILE A 199 13.97 -6.31 -8.46
C ILE A 199 14.11 -4.79 -8.47
N GLY A 200 15.01 -4.31 -9.33
CA GLY A 200 15.16 -2.88 -9.56
C GLY A 200 15.72 -2.12 -8.36
N GLY A 201 15.39 -0.84 -8.34
CA GLY A 201 15.98 0.18 -7.48
C GLY A 201 16.82 1.17 -8.29
N ARG A 202 17.07 2.34 -7.71
CA ARG A 202 17.85 3.42 -8.31
C ARG A 202 19.21 2.90 -8.77
N SER A 203 19.49 3.02 -10.06
CA SER A 203 20.70 2.50 -10.72
C SER A 203 20.94 0.98 -10.59
N ALA A 204 19.96 0.20 -10.14
CA ALA A 204 20.04 -1.25 -9.99
C ALA A 204 19.23 -1.96 -11.08
N TYR A 205 19.83 -2.15 -12.26
CA TYR A 205 19.19 -2.81 -13.42
C TYR A 205 19.29 -4.34 -13.34
N SER A 206 18.86 -4.91 -12.21
CA SER A 206 19.00 -6.32 -11.90
C SER A 206 17.97 -6.81 -10.89
N TYR A 207 17.83 -8.13 -10.78
CA TYR A 207 17.10 -8.78 -9.70
C TYR A 207 17.98 -9.80 -8.95
N GLU A 208 17.59 -10.10 -7.71
CA GLU A 208 18.19 -11.15 -6.88
C GLU A 208 17.12 -11.81 -6.00
N PHE A 209 17.50 -12.83 -5.22
CA PHE A 209 16.56 -13.59 -4.39
C PHE A 209 16.98 -13.62 -2.93
N PHE A 210 16.00 -13.66 -2.04
CA PHE A 210 16.19 -13.97 -0.63
C PHE A 210 15.30 -15.14 -0.19
N PRO A 211 15.84 -16.17 0.50
CA PRO A 211 17.26 -16.43 0.68
C PRO A 211 17.95 -16.74 -0.66
N GLN A 212 19.27 -16.58 -0.69
CA GLN A 212 20.09 -16.97 -1.84
C GLN A 212 20.32 -18.48 -1.83
N ASN A 213 20.38 -19.11 -3.01
CA ASN A 213 20.58 -20.56 -3.16
C ASN A 213 22.06 -20.99 -3.07
N SER A 214 23.00 -20.05 -3.12
CA SER A 214 24.44 -20.29 -3.20
C SER A 214 25.22 -19.32 -2.34
N ASP A 215 26.38 -19.72 -1.83
CA ASP A 215 27.33 -18.84 -1.11
C ASP A 215 27.96 -17.74 -2.00
N THR A 216 27.61 -17.69 -3.29
CA THR A 216 28.03 -16.64 -4.22
C THR A 216 26.94 -15.58 -4.37
N ASN A 217 27.30 -14.32 -4.11
CA ASN A 217 26.49 -13.12 -4.34
C ASN A 217 26.22 -12.89 -5.84
N TYR A 218 25.24 -13.61 -6.40
CA TYR A 218 24.88 -13.52 -7.81
C TYR A 218 23.65 -12.63 -8.03
N VAL A 219 23.73 -11.71 -9.00
CA VAL A 219 22.61 -10.88 -9.47
C VAL A 219 22.33 -11.18 -10.93
N PHE A 220 21.05 -11.14 -11.28
CA PHE A 220 20.59 -11.35 -12.66
C PHE A 220 20.39 -10.00 -13.32
N HIS A 221 21.16 -9.72 -14.38
CA HIS A 221 21.00 -8.48 -15.12
C HIS A 221 19.70 -8.48 -15.91
N LEU A 222 18.95 -7.37 -15.85
CA LEU A 222 17.68 -7.20 -16.55
C LEU A 222 17.71 -5.88 -17.34
N PRO A 223 18.15 -5.90 -18.61
CA PRO A 223 18.27 -4.71 -19.46
C PRO A 223 16.98 -3.88 -19.57
N PHE A 224 15.82 -4.54 -19.53
CA PHE A 224 14.50 -3.91 -19.56
C PHE A 224 14.36 -2.74 -18.56
N LEU A 225 14.93 -2.87 -17.35
CA LEU A 225 14.87 -1.81 -16.35
C LEU A 225 15.67 -0.58 -16.79
N LYS A 226 16.82 -0.77 -17.46
CA LYS A 226 17.63 0.33 -17.98
C LYS A 226 16.96 1.00 -19.17
N GLU A 227 16.37 0.22 -20.07
CA GLU A 227 15.65 0.71 -21.25
C GLU A 227 14.40 1.53 -20.91
N THR A 228 13.80 1.28 -19.74
CA THR A 228 12.62 2.00 -19.25
C THR A 228 12.96 3.20 -18.38
N THR A 229 14.24 3.43 -18.04
CA THR A 229 14.67 4.61 -17.28
C THR A 229 14.68 5.85 -18.15
N ASP A 230 13.89 6.86 -17.78
CA ASP A 230 13.98 8.19 -18.38
C ASP A 230 15.18 8.94 -17.79
N PRO A 231 16.12 9.45 -18.61
CA PRO A 231 17.25 10.22 -18.12
C PRO A 231 16.80 11.43 -17.27
N LYS A 232 17.43 11.62 -16.09
CA LYS A 232 17.15 12.68 -15.11
C LYS A 232 15.82 12.60 -14.35
N GLU A 233 14.86 11.78 -14.79
CA GLU A 233 13.57 11.62 -14.11
C GLU A 233 13.41 10.25 -13.44
N GLU A 234 14.02 9.20 -14.00
CA GLU A 234 13.96 7.84 -13.44
C GLU A 234 12.54 7.26 -13.33
N ASN A 235 11.66 7.52 -14.32
CA ASN A 235 10.26 7.03 -14.36
C ASN A 235 10.12 5.50 -14.51
N ASN A 236 10.91 4.69 -13.79
CA ASN A 236 10.91 3.23 -13.83
C ASN A 236 11.14 2.56 -12.46
N LEU A 237 11.20 3.36 -11.39
CA LEU A 237 11.38 2.88 -10.04
C LEU A 237 10.08 2.30 -9.47
N TYR A 238 10.19 1.42 -8.46
CA TYR A 238 9.10 0.57 -7.98
C TYR A 238 8.32 -0.10 -9.13
N PRO A 239 8.97 -0.92 -9.97
CA PRO A 239 8.27 -1.61 -11.05
C PRO A 239 7.11 -2.45 -10.50
N PHE A 240 5.98 -2.49 -11.20
CA PHE A 240 4.82 -3.25 -10.76
C PHE A 240 4.99 -4.72 -11.13
N LEU A 241 4.98 -5.59 -10.12
CA LEU A 241 5.24 -7.02 -10.27
C LEU A 241 4.00 -7.84 -9.97
N TYR A 242 3.73 -8.82 -10.83
CA TYR A 242 2.71 -9.84 -10.56
C TYR A 242 3.16 -11.22 -11.02
N LEU A 243 3.14 -12.19 -10.11
CA LEU A 243 3.33 -13.60 -10.45
C LEU A 243 2.14 -14.17 -11.25
N LEU A 244 2.40 -14.87 -12.34
CA LEU A 244 1.40 -15.43 -13.23
C LEU A 244 1.11 -16.92 -12.94
N PRO A 245 -0.05 -17.45 -13.36
CA PRO A 245 -0.40 -18.87 -13.16
C PRO A 245 0.61 -19.86 -13.76
N ASP A 246 1.29 -19.48 -14.84
CA ASP A 246 2.35 -20.28 -15.48
C ASP A 246 3.68 -20.29 -14.70
N GLY A 247 3.78 -19.48 -13.64
CA GLY A 247 4.97 -19.36 -12.79
C GLY A 247 5.95 -18.28 -13.24
N ASN A 248 5.67 -17.55 -14.33
CA ASN A 248 6.48 -16.40 -14.74
C ASN A 248 6.05 -15.13 -14.01
N VAL A 249 6.85 -14.06 -14.09
CA VAL A 249 6.55 -12.78 -13.44
C VAL A 249 6.30 -11.71 -14.49
N TYR A 250 5.11 -11.10 -14.45
CA TYR A 250 4.82 -9.86 -15.17
C TYR A 250 5.52 -8.69 -14.48
N ILE A 251 6.20 -7.86 -15.27
CA ILE A 251 6.91 -6.67 -14.81
C ILE A 251 6.45 -5.50 -15.66
N PHE A 252 5.93 -4.45 -15.03
CA PHE A 252 5.62 -3.18 -15.67
C PHE A 252 6.55 -2.09 -15.13
N ALA A 253 7.17 -1.32 -16.02
CA ALA A 253 7.98 -0.16 -15.67
C ALA A 253 7.79 0.95 -16.71
N ASN A 254 7.67 2.19 -16.25
CA ASN A 254 7.44 3.37 -17.09
C ASN A 254 6.08 3.29 -17.82
N GLN A 255 6.08 2.72 -19.03
CA GLN A 255 4.92 2.49 -19.89
C GLN A 255 4.95 1.12 -20.58
N ARG A 256 6.02 0.35 -20.36
CA ARG A 256 6.24 -0.95 -20.99
C ARG A 256 6.02 -2.06 -19.98
N SER A 257 5.71 -3.24 -20.48
CA SER A 257 5.68 -4.43 -19.65
C SER A 257 6.15 -5.68 -20.38
N ILE A 258 6.69 -6.60 -19.59
CA ILE A 258 7.21 -7.89 -20.03
C ILE A 258 6.72 -9.00 -19.12
N VAL A 259 6.81 -10.25 -19.60
CA VAL A 259 6.82 -11.44 -18.77
C VAL A 259 8.26 -11.97 -18.72
N LEU A 260 8.75 -12.20 -17.51
CA LEU A 260 10.07 -12.74 -17.22
C LEU A 260 9.96 -14.17 -16.70
N ASP A 261 10.60 -15.10 -17.39
CA ASP A 261 11.00 -16.39 -16.84
C ASP A 261 12.26 -16.15 -16.00
N TYR A 262 12.03 -15.94 -14.70
CA TYR A 262 13.09 -15.59 -13.75
C TYR A 262 14.01 -16.78 -13.44
N ALA A 263 13.56 -18.02 -13.72
CA ALA A 263 14.35 -19.23 -13.50
C ALA A 263 15.45 -19.36 -14.56
N ASN A 264 15.13 -18.99 -15.80
CA ASN A 264 16.07 -19.02 -16.92
C ASN A 264 16.64 -17.63 -17.29
N ASN A 265 16.27 -16.59 -16.54
CA ASN A 265 16.63 -15.19 -16.81
C ASN A 265 16.32 -14.75 -18.25
N ARG A 266 15.09 -15.00 -18.70
CA ARG A 266 14.67 -14.76 -20.08
C ARG A 266 13.34 -14.03 -20.15
N VAL A 267 13.29 -12.95 -20.93
CA VAL A 267 12.03 -12.32 -21.29
C VAL A 267 11.27 -13.25 -22.24
N VAL A 268 10.09 -13.71 -21.85
CA VAL A 268 9.27 -14.63 -22.66
C VAL A 268 8.23 -13.91 -23.50
N ARG A 269 7.84 -12.70 -23.08
CA ARG A 269 6.84 -11.90 -23.77
C ARG A 269 7.03 -10.42 -23.47
N GLU A 270 6.77 -9.57 -24.45
CA GLU A 270 6.60 -8.13 -24.28
C GLU A 270 5.18 -7.74 -24.71
N PHE A 271 4.59 -6.76 -24.04
CA PHE A 271 3.24 -6.27 -24.33
C PHE A 271 3.28 -4.90 -25.04
N PRO A 272 2.20 -4.50 -25.71
CA PRO A 272 2.09 -3.15 -26.24
C PRO A 272 2.32 -2.08 -25.16
N VAL A 273 2.90 -0.95 -25.55
CA VAL A 273 3.09 0.20 -24.67
C VAL A 273 1.70 0.74 -24.26
N ILE A 274 1.49 1.02 -22.97
CA ILE A 274 0.26 1.70 -22.54
C ILE A 274 0.28 3.14 -23.10
N PRO A 275 -0.79 3.59 -23.78
CA PRO A 275 -0.84 4.95 -24.30
C PRO A 275 -0.88 6.00 -23.17
N GLY A 276 -0.44 7.22 -23.50
CA GLY A 276 -0.52 8.37 -22.61
C GLY A 276 0.71 8.55 -21.73
N GLU A 277 0.47 8.69 -20.43
CA GLU A 277 1.45 9.16 -19.43
C GLU A 277 2.36 8.06 -18.87
N LYS A 278 3.44 8.51 -18.20
CA LYS A 278 4.36 7.69 -17.41
C LYS A 278 3.66 7.22 -16.14
N ARG A 279 3.82 5.95 -15.76
CA ARG A 279 3.07 5.34 -14.64
C ARG A 279 3.92 4.93 -13.43
N SER A 280 5.22 4.75 -13.59
CA SER A 280 6.12 4.41 -12.48
C SER A 280 6.64 5.67 -11.76
N TYR A 281 7.18 5.49 -10.57
CA TYR A 281 7.80 6.59 -9.83
C TYR A 281 8.92 7.26 -10.65
N PRO A 282 9.05 8.60 -10.66
CA PRO A 282 8.30 9.59 -9.85
C PRO A 282 6.97 10.08 -10.46
N ALA A 283 6.66 9.81 -11.73
CA ALA A 283 5.35 10.15 -12.30
C ALA A 283 4.18 9.52 -11.50
N THR A 284 4.42 8.30 -10.98
CA THR A 284 3.66 7.61 -9.93
C THR A 284 2.15 7.55 -10.19
N GLY A 285 1.75 6.66 -11.08
CA GLY A 285 0.45 6.01 -11.04
C GLY A 285 0.46 4.84 -10.06
N SER A 286 -0.50 3.93 -10.19
CA SER A 286 -0.58 2.70 -9.42
C SER A 286 -1.19 1.58 -10.27
N SER A 287 -1.11 0.35 -9.78
CA SER A 287 -1.51 -0.82 -10.54
C SER A 287 -2.04 -1.93 -9.65
N VAL A 288 -2.98 -2.70 -10.18
CA VAL A 288 -3.50 -3.95 -9.59
C VAL A 288 -3.57 -5.06 -10.62
N MET A 289 -3.34 -6.30 -10.19
CA MET A 289 -3.84 -7.48 -10.89
C MET A 289 -5.29 -7.67 -10.47
N LEU A 290 -6.23 -7.55 -11.41
CA LEU A 290 -7.66 -7.71 -11.14
C LEU A 290 -7.96 -9.13 -10.61
N PRO A 291 -9.08 -9.30 -9.86
CA PRO A 291 -9.44 -10.59 -9.29
C PRO A 291 -9.37 -11.76 -10.27
N MET A 292 -8.70 -12.83 -9.88
CA MET A 292 -8.74 -14.08 -10.63
C MET A 292 -9.92 -14.91 -10.16
N LYS A 293 -10.86 -15.18 -11.07
CA LYS A 293 -11.93 -16.15 -10.81
C LYS A 293 -11.40 -17.55 -11.08
N LEU A 294 -11.43 -18.40 -10.06
CA LEU A 294 -10.98 -19.78 -10.16
C LEU A 294 -12.15 -20.70 -10.52
N VAL A 295 -11.82 -21.76 -11.25
CA VAL A 295 -12.72 -22.88 -11.56
C VAL A 295 -11.98 -24.17 -11.21
N ALA A 296 -12.68 -25.14 -10.64
CA ALA A 296 -12.08 -26.42 -10.26
C ALA A 296 -11.32 -27.07 -11.44
N GLY A 297 -10.04 -27.40 -11.21
CA GLY A 297 -9.18 -28.04 -12.21
C GLY A 297 -8.60 -27.10 -13.28
N ASP A 298 -8.92 -25.80 -13.27
CA ASP A 298 -8.30 -24.81 -14.15
C ASP A 298 -6.99 -24.27 -13.58
N PHE A 299 -5.88 -24.50 -14.28
CA PHE A 299 -4.53 -24.03 -13.90
C PHE A 299 -4.12 -22.74 -14.63
N SER A 300 -4.97 -22.20 -15.50
CA SER A 300 -4.68 -21.02 -16.32
C SER A 300 -5.84 -20.03 -16.28
N PRO A 301 -6.23 -19.53 -15.09
CA PRO A 301 -7.27 -18.52 -14.98
C PRO A 301 -6.86 -17.26 -15.75
N VAL A 302 -7.87 -16.54 -16.27
CA VAL A 302 -7.66 -15.26 -16.95
C VAL A 302 -6.99 -14.27 -16.00
N VAL A 303 -5.92 -13.63 -16.47
CA VAL A 303 -5.22 -12.58 -15.73
C VAL A 303 -5.37 -11.27 -16.46
N GLU A 304 -5.79 -10.25 -15.73
CA GLU A 304 -5.93 -8.90 -16.22
C GLU A 304 -5.22 -7.92 -15.28
N VAL A 305 -4.45 -7.00 -15.85
CA VAL A 305 -3.73 -5.96 -15.11
C VAL A 305 -4.36 -4.61 -15.43
N MET A 306 -4.54 -3.80 -14.40
CA MET A 306 -5.05 -2.43 -14.51
C MET A 306 -4.01 -1.45 -13.97
N VAL A 307 -3.67 -0.42 -14.76
CA VAL A 307 -2.73 0.64 -14.40
C VAL A 307 -3.43 1.99 -14.52
N CYS A 308 -3.39 2.81 -13.48
CA CYS A 308 -4.12 4.08 -13.40
C CYS A 308 -3.25 5.25 -12.97
N GLY A 309 -3.59 6.45 -13.45
CA GLY A 309 -2.96 7.69 -13.00
C GLY A 309 -1.53 7.84 -13.49
N GLY A 310 -0.75 8.69 -12.82
CA GLY A 310 0.60 9.05 -13.25
C GLY A 310 0.66 10.43 -13.90
N ALA A 311 1.78 10.75 -14.54
CA ALA A 311 2.07 12.10 -15.04
C ALA A 311 2.80 12.09 -16.38
N ASN A 312 2.67 13.19 -17.12
CA ASN A 312 3.42 13.39 -18.36
C ASN A 312 4.93 13.36 -18.10
N GLY A 313 5.72 12.87 -19.06
CA GLY A 313 7.18 13.01 -19.01
C GLY A 313 7.58 14.49 -18.89
N GLY A 314 8.64 14.78 -18.15
CA GLY A 314 9.07 16.13 -17.79
C GLY A 314 8.35 16.74 -16.58
N SER A 315 7.29 16.12 -16.06
CA SER A 315 6.54 16.68 -14.92
C SER A 315 7.39 16.78 -13.65
N PHE A 316 8.35 15.87 -13.45
CA PHE A 316 9.27 15.93 -12.31
C PHE A 316 10.24 17.11 -12.42
N LEU A 317 10.75 17.38 -13.62
CA LEU A 317 11.60 18.54 -13.88
C LEU A 317 10.83 19.85 -13.76
N GLN A 318 9.57 19.89 -14.21
CA GLN A 318 8.70 21.06 -14.06
C GLN A 318 8.39 21.35 -12.58
N ALA A 319 8.11 20.31 -11.80
CA ALA A 319 7.83 20.45 -10.38
C ALA A 319 9.02 21.10 -9.63
N ALA A 320 10.26 20.75 -10.00
CA ALA A 320 11.47 21.32 -9.42
C ALA A 320 11.62 22.85 -9.64
N VAL A 321 10.90 23.42 -10.62
CA VAL A 321 10.86 24.88 -10.87
C VAL A 321 9.49 25.50 -10.55
N GLY A 322 8.64 24.79 -9.80
CA GLY A 322 7.32 25.25 -9.36
C GLY A 322 6.19 25.08 -10.38
N GLY A 323 6.42 24.33 -11.46
CA GLY A 323 5.42 23.99 -12.47
C GLY A 323 4.70 22.67 -12.16
N PHE A 324 3.40 22.71 -11.89
CA PHE A 324 2.60 21.52 -11.55
C PHE A 324 1.66 21.12 -12.69
N MET A 325 2.11 20.18 -13.53
CA MET A 325 1.32 19.67 -14.66
C MET A 325 0.11 18.85 -14.18
N PRO A 326 -1.04 18.86 -14.90
CA PRO A 326 -2.16 17.98 -14.60
C PRO A 326 -1.77 16.51 -14.59
N ALA A 327 -2.24 15.77 -13.58
CA ALA A 327 -2.09 14.33 -13.48
C ALA A 327 -2.99 13.60 -14.50
N SER A 328 -2.56 12.42 -14.92
CA SER A 328 -3.34 11.56 -15.82
C SER A 328 -4.64 11.11 -15.14
N ARG A 329 -5.74 11.17 -15.90
CA ARG A 329 -7.02 10.57 -15.53
C ARG A 329 -7.20 9.16 -16.10
N THR A 330 -6.28 8.69 -16.94
CA THR A 330 -6.50 7.46 -17.68
C THR A 330 -6.16 6.24 -16.83
N CYS A 331 -6.93 5.17 -17.04
CA CYS A 331 -6.69 3.82 -16.57
C CYS A 331 -6.64 2.88 -17.77
N GLY A 332 -5.59 2.07 -17.89
CA GLY A 332 -5.50 1.03 -18.89
C GLY A 332 -5.70 -0.35 -18.27
N ARG A 333 -6.51 -1.20 -18.92
CA ARG A 333 -6.64 -2.62 -18.61
C ARG A 333 -6.05 -3.47 -19.73
N ILE A 334 -5.35 -4.53 -19.38
CA ILE A 334 -4.83 -5.50 -20.35
C ILE A 334 -4.99 -6.92 -19.83
N LYS A 335 -5.65 -7.76 -20.63
CA LYS A 335 -5.73 -9.20 -20.38
C LYS A 335 -4.46 -9.86 -20.87
N ILE A 336 -3.53 -10.12 -19.97
CA ILE A 336 -2.18 -10.58 -20.33
C ILE A 336 -2.14 -12.06 -20.72
N THR A 337 -3.18 -12.82 -20.38
CA THR A 337 -3.38 -14.21 -20.84
C THR A 337 -3.94 -14.29 -22.26
N ASP A 338 -4.41 -13.19 -22.85
CA ASP A 338 -4.92 -13.20 -24.22
C ASP A 338 -3.76 -13.44 -25.22
N PRO A 339 -3.99 -14.20 -26.32
CA PRO A 339 -2.98 -14.38 -27.37
C PRO A 339 -2.55 -13.07 -28.05
N ASP A 340 -3.47 -12.11 -28.19
CA ASP A 340 -3.24 -10.76 -28.74
C ASP A 340 -3.71 -9.68 -27.73
N PRO A 341 -2.92 -9.40 -26.70
CA PRO A 341 -3.30 -8.58 -25.56
C PRO A 341 -3.26 -7.10 -25.93
N LYS A 342 -4.35 -6.38 -25.62
CA LYS A 342 -4.51 -4.96 -25.94
C LYS A 342 -4.92 -4.16 -24.72
N TRP A 343 -4.44 -2.92 -24.67
CA TRP A 343 -4.89 -1.95 -23.68
C TRP A 343 -6.30 -1.47 -24.01
N VAL A 344 -7.21 -1.62 -23.06
CA VAL A 344 -8.52 -0.97 -23.04
C VAL A 344 -8.43 0.21 -22.08
N MET A 345 -8.60 1.42 -22.60
CA MET A 345 -8.45 2.66 -21.82
C MET A 345 -9.81 3.17 -21.34
N GLU A 346 -9.86 3.58 -20.09
CA GLU A 346 -11.01 4.20 -19.42
C GLU A 346 -10.53 5.45 -18.66
N ASP A 347 -11.43 6.37 -18.34
CA ASP A 347 -11.11 7.59 -17.60
C ASP A 347 -11.65 7.54 -16.17
N MET A 348 -10.77 7.79 -15.20
CA MET A 348 -11.14 8.11 -13.84
C MET A 348 -11.90 9.46 -13.80
N PRO A 349 -12.75 9.67 -12.78
CA PRO A 349 -13.45 10.96 -12.58
C PRO A 349 -12.52 12.17 -12.41
N SER A 350 -11.26 11.95 -12.01
CA SER A 350 -10.25 12.99 -11.81
C SER A 350 -8.85 12.46 -12.11
N GLY A 351 -7.95 13.33 -12.57
CA GLY A 351 -6.53 13.02 -12.70
C GLY A 351 -5.90 12.75 -11.34
N ARG A 352 -4.96 11.80 -11.26
CA ARG A 352 -4.34 11.41 -9.98
C ARG A 352 -2.90 10.92 -10.13
N VAL A 353 -1.98 11.55 -9.41
CA VAL A 353 -0.64 11.04 -9.08
C VAL A 353 -0.61 10.60 -7.63
N MET A 354 0.30 9.67 -7.32
CA MET A 354 0.44 9.05 -6.01
C MET A 354 -0.83 8.34 -5.45
N PRO A 355 -1.65 7.65 -6.26
CA PRO A 355 -2.76 6.86 -5.72
C PRO A 355 -2.30 5.60 -5.00
N ASP A 356 -2.94 5.25 -3.88
CA ASP A 356 -2.97 3.86 -3.44
C ASP A 356 -4.12 3.13 -4.17
N MET A 357 -3.84 1.95 -4.72
CA MET A 357 -4.85 1.06 -5.31
C MET A 357 -4.90 -0.28 -4.58
N LEU A 358 -6.07 -0.63 -4.06
CA LEU A 358 -6.26 -1.84 -3.26
C LEU A 358 -7.44 -2.67 -3.77
N LEU A 359 -7.26 -3.99 -3.81
CA LEU A 359 -8.33 -4.96 -4.02
C LEU A 359 -9.20 -5.07 -2.77
N LEU A 360 -10.52 -5.01 -2.94
CA LEU A 360 -11.50 -5.18 -1.87
C LEU A 360 -12.08 -6.60 -1.87
N PRO A 361 -12.60 -7.10 -0.74
CA PRO A 361 -13.21 -8.44 -0.65
C PRO A 361 -14.33 -8.71 -1.66
N THR A 362 -15.00 -7.67 -2.15
CA THR A 362 -16.04 -7.75 -3.18
C THR A 362 -15.49 -8.07 -4.58
N GLY A 363 -14.18 -7.96 -4.79
CA GLY A 363 -13.55 -7.99 -6.12
C GLY A 363 -13.41 -6.61 -6.76
N ASP A 364 -13.89 -5.56 -6.09
CA ASP A 364 -13.72 -4.18 -6.55
C ASP A 364 -12.32 -3.65 -6.26
N VAL A 365 -11.96 -2.56 -6.92
CA VAL A 365 -10.70 -1.83 -6.70
C VAL A 365 -11.04 -0.47 -6.11
N ILE A 366 -10.34 -0.06 -5.06
CA ILE A 366 -10.44 1.31 -4.56
C ILE A 366 -9.16 2.08 -4.85
N LEU A 367 -9.32 3.31 -5.31
CA LEU A 367 -8.27 4.29 -5.47
C LEU A 367 -8.46 5.39 -4.42
N LEU A 368 -7.42 5.70 -3.65
CA LEU A 368 -7.43 6.82 -2.70
C LEU A 368 -6.05 7.48 -2.63
N ASN A 369 -5.93 8.54 -1.83
CA ASN A 369 -4.71 9.35 -1.67
C ASN A 369 -4.24 10.03 -2.96
N GLY A 370 -3.21 10.86 -2.85
CA GLY A 370 -2.57 11.51 -3.97
C GLY A 370 -3.14 12.87 -4.35
N ALA A 371 -2.70 13.36 -5.51
CA ALA A 371 -2.87 14.74 -5.95
C ALA A 371 -3.28 14.82 -7.43
N SER A 372 -3.95 15.90 -7.82
CA SER A 372 -4.44 16.08 -9.19
C SER A 372 -3.43 16.78 -10.10
N LYS A 373 -2.33 17.32 -9.54
CA LYS A 373 -1.26 17.97 -10.30
C LYS A 373 0.11 17.70 -9.69
N GLY A 374 1.13 17.67 -10.56
CA GLY A 374 2.52 17.46 -10.21
C GLY A 374 2.92 15.99 -10.31
N THR A 375 3.78 15.54 -9.41
CA THR A 375 4.40 14.21 -9.42
C THR A 375 4.80 13.80 -8.00
N ALA A 376 5.24 12.56 -7.79
CA ALA A 376 5.80 12.15 -6.51
C ALA A 376 7.16 12.81 -6.23
N GLY A 377 7.44 13.01 -4.94
CA GLY A 377 8.62 13.74 -4.46
C GLY A 377 8.23 14.87 -3.52
N TRP A 378 9.24 15.52 -2.93
CA TRP A 378 9.03 16.62 -2.00
C TRP A 378 8.67 17.91 -2.72
N GLU A 379 7.67 18.62 -2.20
CA GLU A 379 7.14 19.86 -2.80
C GLU A 379 6.70 19.70 -4.27
N SER A 380 6.53 18.47 -4.76
CA SER A 380 6.38 18.19 -6.19
C SER A 380 4.93 18.08 -6.67
N ALA A 381 3.95 18.26 -5.77
CA ALA A 381 2.54 18.11 -6.10
C ALA A 381 1.64 19.08 -5.34
N ILE A 382 0.51 19.43 -5.96
CA ILE A 382 -0.52 20.30 -5.41
C ILE A 382 -1.92 19.74 -5.71
N ASP A 383 -2.93 20.34 -5.08
CA ASP A 383 -4.35 20.04 -5.29
C ASP A 383 -4.68 18.57 -4.93
N PRO A 384 -4.68 18.23 -3.62
CA PRO A 384 -4.92 16.88 -3.12
C PRO A 384 -6.28 16.35 -3.58
N VAL A 385 -6.34 15.08 -3.95
CA VAL A 385 -7.59 14.42 -4.33
C VAL A 385 -8.17 13.67 -3.14
N LEU A 386 -9.10 14.34 -2.46
CA LEU A 386 -9.65 13.91 -1.17
C LEU A 386 -10.69 12.78 -1.28
N ASN A 387 -11.35 12.65 -2.42
CA ASN A 387 -12.35 11.62 -2.66
C ASN A 387 -11.68 10.30 -3.07
N PRO A 388 -11.98 9.18 -2.40
CA PRO A 388 -11.71 7.87 -3.00
C PRO A 388 -12.59 7.65 -4.23
N VAL A 389 -12.15 6.75 -5.10
CA VAL A 389 -12.90 6.28 -6.25
C VAL A 389 -12.99 4.76 -6.16
N LEU A 390 -14.21 4.23 -6.19
CA LEU A 390 -14.46 2.79 -6.34
C LEU A 390 -14.49 2.45 -7.82
N TYR A 391 -13.86 1.34 -8.19
CA TYR A 391 -13.86 0.78 -9.52
C TYR A 391 -14.42 -0.64 -9.50
N GLU A 392 -15.51 -0.86 -10.22
CA GLU A 392 -16.23 -2.14 -10.29
C GLU A 392 -15.89 -2.86 -11.60
N PRO A 393 -14.93 -3.81 -11.62
CA PRO A 393 -14.44 -4.42 -12.88
C PRO A 393 -15.52 -5.21 -13.62
N GLY A 394 -16.52 -5.72 -12.88
CA GLY A 394 -17.64 -6.51 -13.40
C GLY A 394 -18.80 -5.68 -13.95
N GLN A 395 -18.80 -4.36 -13.75
CA GLN A 395 -19.84 -3.49 -14.30
C GLN A 395 -19.73 -3.46 -15.84
N PRO A 396 -20.76 -3.90 -16.59
CA PRO A 396 -20.69 -4.01 -18.04
C PRO A 396 -20.54 -2.66 -18.77
N ASP A 397 -21.13 -1.58 -18.23
CA ASP A 397 -21.01 -0.25 -18.82
C ASP A 397 -19.73 0.44 -18.33
N PRO A 398 -18.72 0.66 -19.20
CA PRO A 398 -17.46 1.31 -18.81
C PRO A 398 -17.67 2.69 -18.17
N ASN A 399 -18.72 3.43 -18.58
CA ASN A 399 -19.01 4.76 -18.04
C ASN A 399 -19.57 4.73 -16.60
N LYS A 400 -19.90 3.55 -16.08
CA LYS A 400 -20.44 3.35 -14.73
C LYS A 400 -19.51 2.59 -13.82
N ARG A 401 -18.32 2.19 -14.28
CA ARG A 401 -17.38 1.42 -13.45
C ARG A 401 -16.78 2.25 -12.33
N PHE A 402 -16.66 3.57 -12.50
CA PHE A 402 -16.10 4.45 -11.50
C PHE A 402 -17.17 5.18 -10.69
N SER A 403 -17.09 5.07 -9.37
CA SER A 403 -17.97 5.76 -8.43
C SER A 403 -17.17 6.61 -7.45
N VAL A 404 -17.48 7.90 -7.37
CA VAL A 404 -16.82 8.83 -6.44
C VAL A 404 -17.41 8.67 -5.03
N LEU A 405 -16.53 8.45 -4.05
CA LEU A 405 -16.89 8.22 -2.65
C LEU A 405 -16.71 9.48 -1.78
N ASN A 406 -17.16 9.41 -0.52
CA ASN A 406 -17.08 10.54 0.41
C ASN A 406 -15.61 10.95 0.70
N PRO A 407 -15.30 12.25 0.69
CA PRO A 407 -13.93 12.74 0.85
C PRO A 407 -13.45 12.66 2.31
N THR A 408 -12.12 12.54 2.49
CA THR A 408 -11.46 12.89 3.75
C THR A 408 -11.23 14.41 3.81
N ASN A 409 -10.93 14.95 4.99
CA ASN A 409 -10.46 16.32 5.15
C ASN A 409 -8.93 16.40 5.28
N ILE A 410 -8.22 15.26 5.25
CA ILE A 410 -6.77 15.17 5.45
C ILE A 410 -6.09 14.90 4.10
N PRO A 411 -5.26 15.83 3.58
CA PRO A 411 -4.44 15.58 2.40
C PRO A 411 -3.45 14.44 2.64
N ARG A 412 -3.56 13.37 1.85
CA ARG A 412 -2.63 12.24 1.85
C ARG A 412 -1.77 12.32 0.58
N MET A 413 -0.64 13.02 0.67
CA MET A 413 0.25 13.35 -0.46
C MET A 413 1.41 12.34 -0.55
N TYR A 414 2.59 12.77 -1.01
CA TYR A 414 3.78 11.92 -1.05
C TYR A 414 4.07 11.28 0.32
N HIS A 415 4.48 10.01 0.31
CA HIS A 415 4.67 9.17 1.52
C HIS A 415 3.39 8.87 2.33
N SER A 416 2.19 8.96 1.73
CA SER A 416 1.02 8.26 2.27
C SER A 416 1.03 6.78 1.89
N SER A 417 0.34 5.95 2.68
CA SER A 417 0.08 4.54 2.38
C SER A 417 -1.29 4.11 2.86
N ALA A 418 -1.81 3.04 2.24
CA ALA A 418 -3.04 2.39 2.66
C ALA A 418 -2.97 0.86 2.60
N THR A 419 -3.73 0.17 3.46
CA THR A 419 -3.86 -1.29 3.42
C THR A 419 -5.28 -1.75 3.78
N LEU A 420 -5.75 -2.82 3.13
CA LEU A 420 -6.99 -3.50 3.51
C LEU A 420 -6.83 -4.15 4.89
N LEU A 421 -7.88 -4.12 5.71
CA LEU A 421 -7.94 -4.73 7.04
C LEU A 421 -8.84 -5.98 7.07
N PRO A 422 -8.66 -6.88 8.06
CA PRO A 422 -9.47 -8.09 8.23
C PRO A 422 -10.96 -7.86 8.44
N ASP A 423 -11.35 -6.65 8.87
CA ASP A 423 -12.74 -6.25 9.07
C ASP A 423 -13.34 -5.55 7.83
N GLY A 424 -12.63 -5.54 6.71
CA GLY A 424 -13.04 -4.93 5.45
C GLY A 424 -12.86 -3.40 5.40
N ARG A 425 -12.36 -2.75 6.45
CA ARG A 425 -11.97 -1.33 6.39
C ARG A 425 -10.64 -1.19 5.65
N ILE A 426 -10.30 0.04 5.29
CA ILE A 426 -8.99 0.39 4.72
C ILE A 426 -8.30 1.30 5.70
N LEU A 427 -7.13 0.89 6.20
CA LEU A 427 -6.27 1.73 7.01
C LEU A 427 -5.53 2.72 6.12
N VAL A 428 -5.48 3.98 6.51
CA VAL A 428 -4.85 5.07 5.74
C VAL A 428 -4.03 5.92 6.70
N GLY A 429 -2.79 6.21 6.33
CA GLY A 429 -1.90 7.01 7.16
C GLY A 429 -0.83 7.75 6.35
N GLY A 430 -0.04 8.53 7.09
CA GLY A 430 0.98 9.39 6.52
C GLY A 430 0.40 10.62 5.84
N SER A 431 1.22 11.63 5.67
CA SER A 431 2.00 11.83 4.45
C SER A 431 3.12 12.80 4.81
N ASN A 432 4.24 12.75 4.09
CA ASN A 432 5.34 13.66 4.33
C ASN A 432 5.87 14.19 2.99
N PRO A 433 5.30 15.30 2.49
CA PRO A 433 5.73 15.91 1.23
C PRO A 433 7.02 16.75 1.39
N HIS A 434 7.77 16.56 2.48
CA HIS A 434 8.92 17.38 2.85
C HIS A 434 10.17 16.53 3.05
N ILE A 435 11.34 17.17 2.91
CA ILE A 435 12.65 16.54 3.17
C ILE A 435 12.79 16.06 4.62
N ARG A 436 12.23 16.81 5.57
CA ARG A 436 12.17 16.54 7.02
C ARG A 436 10.76 16.80 7.52
N TYR A 437 10.45 16.39 8.75
CA TYR A 437 9.20 16.78 9.37
C TYR A 437 9.02 18.30 9.40
N ASN A 438 7.88 18.74 8.87
CA ASN A 438 7.47 20.13 8.89
C ASN A 438 5.96 20.23 9.15
N PHE A 439 5.62 20.75 10.33
CA PHE A 439 4.24 20.79 10.82
C PHE A 439 3.57 22.16 10.67
N THR A 440 4.33 23.21 10.33
CA THR A 440 3.85 24.60 10.40
C THR A 440 4.39 25.45 9.26
N GLY A 441 3.63 26.44 8.81
CA GLY A 441 4.10 27.39 7.79
C GLY A 441 4.25 26.79 6.38
N VAL A 442 3.62 25.64 6.14
CA VAL A 442 3.61 24.92 4.85
C VAL A 442 2.19 24.59 4.44
N LYS A 443 1.97 24.42 3.12
CA LYS A 443 0.64 24.16 2.55
C LYS A 443 0.09 22.79 2.94
N TYR A 444 0.95 21.78 3.00
CA TYR A 444 0.59 20.39 3.30
C TYR A 444 1.52 19.87 4.41
N PRO A 445 1.22 20.11 5.69
CA PRO A 445 2.07 19.68 6.80
C PRO A 445 2.31 18.16 6.81
N THR A 446 3.42 17.73 7.41
CA THR A 446 3.65 16.33 7.76
C THR A 446 2.47 15.80 8.58
N GLU A 447 1.92 14.67 8.15
CA GLU A 447 0.70 14.10 8.69
C GLU A 447 0.98 12.76 9.40
N LEU A 448 0.77 12.76 10.73
CA LEU A 448 1.06 11.62 11.62
C LEU A 448 -0.21 10.86 12.05
N SER A 449 -1.40 11.31 11.64
CA SER A 449 -2.67 10.67 11.98
C SER A 449 -2.88 9.38 11.21
N LEU A 450 -3.73 8.55 11.79
CA LEU A 450 -4.22 7.31 11.22
C LEU A 450 -5.74 7.39 11.07
N GLU A 451 -6.24 7.16 9.87
CA GLU A 451 -7.66 7.07 9.55
C GLU A 451 -8.01 5.65 9.06
N ALA A 452 -9.29 5.29 9.15
CA ALA A 452 -9.85 4.19 8.41
C ALA A 452 -10.96 4.68 7.50
N PHE A 453 -10.92 4.27 6.24
CA PHE A 453 -12.07 4.37 5.36
C PHE A 453 -12.94 3.12 5.51
N MET A 454 -14.23 3.33 5.72
CA MET A 454 -15.27 2.30 5.66
C MET A 454 -15.94 2.38 4.28
N PRO A 455 -15.70 1.41 3.38
CA PRO A 455 -16.36 1.38 2.08
C PRO A 455 -17.89 1.24 2.20
N PRO A 456 -18.66 1.57 1.14
CA PRO A 456 -20.12 1.46 1.12
C PRO A 456 -20.68 0.14 1.66
N TYR A 457 -20.02 -0.98 1.38
CA TYR A 457 -20.44 -2.30 1.86
C TYR A 457 -20.43 -2.44 3.39
N LEU A 458 -19.76 -1.56 4.14
CA LEU A 458 -19.78 -1.54 5.62
C LEU A 458 -20.85 -0.60 6.20
N SER A 459 -21.70 -0.02 5.37
CA SER A 459 -22.79 0.84 5.82
C SER A 459 -23.69 0.11 6.81
N PRO A 460 -24.14 0.76 7.91
CA PRO A 460 -25.09 0.16 8.86
C PRO A 460 -26.37 -0.38 8.21
N HIS A 461 -26.80 0.20 7.08
CA HIS A 461 -27.94 -0.27 6.29
C HIS A 461 -27.77 -1.71 5.78
N HIS A 462 -26.53 -2.17 5.58
CA HIS A 462 -26.18 -3.50 5.10
C HIS A 462 -25.81 -4.48 6.22
N SER A 463 -25.90 -4.08 7.49
CA SER A 463 -25.51 -4.92 8.64
C SER A 463 -26.20 -6.29 8.68
N HIS A 464 -27.47 -6.36 8.25
CA HIS A 464 -28.25 -7.60 8.18
C HIS A 464 -27.75 -8.60 7.12
N LEU A 465 -26.98 -8.14 6.13
CA LEU A 465 -26.38 -8.98 5.09
C LEU A 465 -25.00 -9.50 5.48
N ARG A 466 -24.36 -8.90 6.48
CA ARG A 466 -22.95 -9.12 6.80
C ARG A 466 -22.72 -10.50 7.45
N PRO A 467 -21.92 -11.38 6.82
CA PRO A 467 -21.51 -12.64 7.45
C PRO A 467 -20.74 -12.41 8.77
N SER A 468 -21.02 -13.27 9.75
CA SER A 468 -20.41 -13.24 11.09
C SER A 468 -20.02 -14.65 11.53
N ASN A 469 -19.24 -14.77 12.62
CA ASN A 469 -18.77 -16.04 13.16
C ASN A 469 -18.15 -16.97 12.10
N THR A 470 -17.45 -16.37 11.13
CA THR A 470 -16.81 -17.09 10.05
C THR A 470 -15.70 -17.98 10.60
N THR A 471 -15.65 -19.26 10.23
CA THR A 471 -14.59 -20.19 10.63
C THR A 471 -14.25 -21.17 9.50
N ALA A 472 -12.98 -21.57 9.41
CA ALA A 472 -12.50 -22.67 8.57
C ALA A 472 -11.44 -23.48 9.34
N LYS A 473 -11.19 -24.72 8.90
CA LYS A 473 -10.27 -25.63 9.57
C LYS A 473 -8.92 -25.72 8.85
N GLY A 474 -7.85 -25.61 9.65
CA GLY A 474 -6.50 -26.05 9.31
C GLY A 474 -5.79 -25.22 8.22
N PRO A 475 -4.53 -25.57 7.94
CA PRO A 475 -3.92 -25.19 6.68
C PRO A 475 -4.65 -25.84 5.50
N ILE A 476 -4.61 -25.18 4.35
CA ILE A 476 -5.31 -25.59 3.14
C ILE A 476 -4.28 -26.08 2.13
N SER A 477 -4.49 -27.29 1.62
CA SER A 477 -3.68 -27.86 0.54
C SER A 477 -4.23 -27.51 -0.83
N TYR A 478 -3.34 -27.30 -1.79
CA TYR A 478 -3.69 -26.93 -3.17
C TYR A 478 -4.66 -27.93 -3.82
N GLY A 479 -5.64 -27.39 -4.54
CA GLY A 479 -6.66 -28.15 -5.27
C GLY A 479 -7.64 -28.95 -4.40
N GLN A 480 -7.47 -28.97 -3.07
CA GLN A 480 -8.37 -29.67 -2.17
C GLN A 480 -9.63 -28.86 -1.89
N LYS A 481 -10.70 -29.56 -1.49
CA LYS A 481 -11.90 -28.91 -0.96
C LYS A 481 -11.67 -28.53 0.49
N PHE A 482 -12.14 -27.35 0.88
CA PHE A 482 -12.27 -26.97 2.28
C PHE A 482 -13.59 -26.26 2.50
N SER A 483 -14.04 -26.22 3.76
CA SER A 483 -15.31 -25.60 4.11
C SER A 483 -15.12 -24.38 4.99
N VAL A 484 -15.93 -23.36 4.72
CA VAL A 484 -16.09 -22.17 5.54
C VAL A 484 -17.50 -22.18 6.10
N THR A 485 -17.65 -22.03 7.41
CA THR A 485 -18.96 -21.85 8.07
C THR A 485 -19.11 -20.40 8.50
N PHE A 486 -20.33 -19.88 8.41
CA PHE A 486 -20.65 -18.52 8.86
C PHE A 486 -22.12 -18.42 9.29
N THR A 487 -22.44 -17.34 9.98
CA THR A 487 -23.81 -17.00 10.40
C THR A 487 -24.28 -15.69 9.79
N LEU A 488 -25.58 -15.62 9.47
CA LEU A 488 -26.28 -14.38 9.11
C LEU A 488 -27.18 -13.94 10.26
N GLY A 489 -27.30 -12.63 10.48
CA GLY A 489 -28.15 -12.08 11.55
C GLY A 489 -29.65 -12.27 11.30
N VAL A 490 -30.04 -12.57 10.06
CA VAL A 490 -31.43 -12.85 9.65
C VAL A 490 -31.40 -14.03 8.68
N SER A 491 -32.43 -14.88 8.73
CA SER A 491 -32.61 -15.94 7.72
C SER A 491 -32.78 -15.30 6.34
N GLN A 492 -31.87 -15.63 5.43
CA GLN A 492 -31.79 -15.10 4.07
C GLN A 492 -31.35 -16.21 3.13
N ASP A 493 -31.70 -16.08 1.85
CA ASP A 493 -31.16 -16.95 0.82
C ASP A 493 -29.65 -16.69 0.63
N THR A 494 -28.91 -17.72 0.26
CA THR A 494 -27.46 -17.67 0.01
C THR A 494 -27.14 -17.81 -1.47
N LYS A 495 -28.04 -17.38 -2.37
CA LYS A 495 -27.83 -17.51 -3.82
C LYS A 495 -26.71 -16.61 -4.33
N GLU A 496 -26.54 -15.45 -3.71
CA GLU A 496 -25.50 -14.46 -4.03
C GLU A 496 -24.43 -14.45 -2.95
N VAL A 497 -23.63 -15.51 -2.90
CA VAL A 497 -22.47 -15.61 -2.04
C VAL A 497 -21.22 -15.89 -2.85
N MET A 498 -20.13 -15.23 -2.49
CA MET A 498 -18.79 -15.51 -2.98
C MET A 498 -17.85 -15.72 -1.80
N VAL A 499 -16.83 -16.55 -2.02
CA VAL A 499 -15.72 -16.74 -1.08
C VAL A 499 -14.47 -16.22 -1.75
N THR A 500 -13.85 -15.21 -1.15
CA THR A 500 -12.62 -14.61 -1.68
C THR A 500 -11.45 -14.86 -0.77
N MET A 501 -10.29 -15.06 -1.38
CA MET A 501 -9.02 -15.25 -0.69
C MET A 501 -8.06 -14.13 -1.11
N ILE A 502 -7.53 -13.40 -0.14
CA ILE A 502 -6.73 -12.18 -0.35
C ILE A 502 -5.36 -12.32 0.31
N ALA A 503 -4.30 -12.09 -0.46
CA ALA A 503 -2.97 -11.86 0.09
C ALA A 503 -2.84 -10.38 0.51
N PRO A 504 -2.44 -10.08 1.77
CA PRO A 504 -2.23 -8.70 2.20
C PRO A 504 -1.04 -8.06 1.48
N SER A 505 -1.11 -6.76 1.18
CA SER A 505 -0.03 -6.04 0.55
C SER A 505 1.06 -5.60 1.53
N PHE A 506 2.27 -5.45 0.98
CA PHE A 506 3.22 -4.45 1.46
C PHE A 506 2.98 -3.17 0.67
N THR A 507 2.53 -2.09 1.32
CA THR A 507 2.19 -0.85 0.64
C THR A 507 3.22 0.23 0.94
N THR A 508 3.74 0.86 -0.11
CA THR A 508 4.50 2.11 -0.03
C THR A 508 4.53 2.80 -1.39
N HIS A 509 4.72 4.12 -1.42
CA HIS A 509 4.95 4.88 -2.65
C HIS A 509 3.95 4.54 -3.77
N SER A 510 2.67 4.42 -3.40
CA SER A 510 1.56 4.19 -4.32
C SER A 510 1.51 2.80 -4.97
N PHE A 511 2.29 1.83 -4.47
CA PHE A 511 2.19 0.45 -4.90
C PHE A 511 1.98 -0.49 -3.71
N ALA A 512 0.90 -1.27 -3.81
CA ALA A 512 0.57 -2.33 -2.87
C ALA A 512 1.10 -3.67 -3.43
N MET A 513 2.39 -3.93 -3.15
CA MET A 513 3.13 -5.11 -3.58
C MET A 513 2.49 -6.38 -3.01
N ASN A 514 2.59 -7.49 -3.75
CA ASN A 514 2.12 -8.82 -3.34
C ASN A 514 0.60 -9.00 -3.19
N GLN A 515 -0.22 -7.94 -3.25
CA GLN A 515 -1.67 -8.11 -3.17
C GLN A 515 -2.18 -9.02 -4.28
N ARG A 516 -3.15 -9.84 -3.94
CA ARG A 516 -3.80 -10.77 -4.86
C ARG A 516 -5.17 -11.09 -4.33
N LEU A 517 -6.17 -11.11 -5.20
CA LEU A 517 -7.52 -11.58 -4.87
C LEU A 517 -7.90 -12.75 -5.76
N LEU A 518 -8.30 -13.84 -5.12
CA LEU A 518 -8.83 -15.03 -5.77
C LEU A 518 -10.30 -15.19 -5.38
N ILE A 519 -11.16 -15.34 -6.38
CA ILE A 519 -12.56 -15.73 -6.16
C ILE A 519 -12.61 -17.25 -6.29
N LEU A 520 -12.91 -17.94 -5.18
CA LEU A 520 -12.86 -19.40 -5.10
C LEU A 520 -14.11 -20.04 -5.71
N ASP A 521 -13.94 -21.22 -6.28
CA ASP A 521 -15.03 -21.98 -6.89
C ASP A 521 -15.87 -22.67 -5.81
N ILE A 522 -17.19 -22.42 -5.82
CA ILE A 522 -18.12 -22.97 -4.83
C ILE A 522 -18.64 -24.32 -5.31
N VAL A 523 -18.40 -25.35 -4.50
CA VAL A 523 -18.86 -26.73 -4.76
C VAL A 523 -20.31 -26.89 -4.31
N GLU A 524 -20.61 -26.45 -3.09
CA GLU A 524 -21.90 -26.64 -2.46
C GLU A 524 -22.09 -25.62 -1.34
N ILE A 525 -23.36 -25.28 -1.09
CA ILE A 525 -23.79 -24.48 0.06
C ILE A 525 -24.80 -25.32 0.83
N GLN A 526 -24.50 -25.61 2.09
CA GLN A 526 -25.33 -26.39 2.99
C GLN A 526 -25.85 -25.50 4.12
N GLN A 527 -27.17 -25.47 4.28
CA GLN A 527 -27.80 -24.85 5.44
C GLN A 527 -27.65 -25.77 6.67
N LEU A 528 -26.99 -25.27 7.71
CA LEU A 528 -26.81 -25.99 8.98
C LEU A 528 -27.92 -25.69 9.99
N SER A 529 -28.46 -24.47 9.95
CA SER A 529 -29.60 -24.03 10.75
C SER A 529 -30.31 -22.85 10.06
N SER A 530 -31.31 -22.24 10.69
CA SER A 530 -31.96 -21.03 10.15
C SER A 530 -31.01 -19.86 9.91
N PHE A 531 -29.85 -19.82 10.59
CA PHE A 531 -28.90 -18.71 10.53
C PHE A 531 -27.48 -19.15 10.14
N ALA A 532 -27.14 -20.44 10.26
CA ALA A 532 -25.81 -20.96 10.01
C ALA A 532 -25.73 -21.67 8.65
N GLN A 533 -24.65 -21.40 7.93
CA GLN A 533 -24.39 -21.90 6.58
C GLN A 533 -22.98 -22.47 6.51
N LYS A 534 -22.79 -23.47 5.66
CA LYS A 534 -21.49 -24.07 5.34
C LYS A 534 -21.29 -24.02 3.83
N ILE A 535 -20.20 -23.41 3.39
CA ILE A 535 -19.81 -23.36 1.98
C ILE A 535 -18.58 -24.23 1.82
N THR A 536 -18.64 -25.20 0.90
CA THR A 536 -17.47 -25.96 0.48
C THR A 536 -16.95 -25.35 -0.81
N VAL A 537 -15.65 -25.03 -0.86
CA VAL A 537 -14.99 -24.43 -2.02
C VAL A 537 -13.75 -25.23 -2.41
N TYR A 538 -13.28 -25.06 -3.65
CA TYR A 538 -11.95 -25.52 -4.05
C TYR A 538 -10.88 -24.51 -3.65
N ALA A 539 -9.81 -25.02 -3.02
CA ALA A 539 -8.58 -24.26 -2.84
C ALA A 539 -7.92 -23.96 -4.19
N PRO A 540 -7.10 -22.89 -4.28
CA PRO A 540 -6.30 -22.62 -5.47
C PRO A 540 -5.51 -23.85 -5.91
N PRO A 541 -5.41 -24.14 -7.23
CA PRO A 541 -4.88 -25.42 -7.69
C PRO A 541 -3.35 -25.49 -7.70
N SER A 542 -2.65 -24.36 -7.59
CA SER A 542 -1.18 -24.33 -7.60
C SER A 542 -0.58 -23.17 -6.79
N ARG A 543 0.67 -23.39 -6.37
CA ARG A 543 1.57 -22.40 -5.77
C ARG A 543 1.91 -21.20 -6.67
N ASN A 544 1.66 -21.31 -7.98
CA ASN A 544 1.83 -20.19 -8.92
C ASN A 544 0.63 -19.21 -8.84
N ILE A 545 -0.57 -19.76 -8.66
CA ILE A 545 -1.79 -18.96 -8.50
C ILE A 545 -1.87 -18.37 -7.09
N ALA A 546 -1.46 -19.13 -6.06
CA ALA A 546 -1.42 -18.66 -4.69
C ALA A 546 -0.11 -19.12 -4.03
N PRO A 547 0.96 -18.29 -4.01
CA PRO A 547 2.19 -18.64 -3.30
C PRO A 547 1.96 -19.08 -1.85
N PRO A 548 2.76 -20.02 -1.30
CA PRO A 548 2.61 -20.46 0.07
C PRO A 548 2.68 -19.29 1.06
N GLY A 549 1.73 -19.23 2.00
CA GLY A 549 1.63 -18.10 2.93
C GLY A 549 0.25 -17.98 3.56
N TYR A 550 0.04 -16.88 4.28
CA TYR A 550 -1.22 -16.57 4.96
C TYR A 550 -2.09 -15.67 4.11
N TYR A 551 -3.38 -16.00 4.07
CA TYR A 551 -4.38 -15.27 3.31
C TYR A 551 -5.59 -14.98 4.18
N MET A 552 -6.21 -13.82 3.94
CA MET A 552 -7.53 -13.51 4.47
C MET A 552 -8.59 -14.16 3.61
N VAL A 553 -9.47 -14.97 4.19
CA VAL A 553 -10.65 -15.52 3.53
C VAL A 553 -11.88 -14.76 4.00
N PHE A 554 -12.59 -14.16 3.06
CA PHE A 554 -13.86 -13.48 3.29
C PHE A 554 -15.01 -14.29 2.69
N VAL A 555 -16.12 -14.33 3.42
CA VAL A 555 -17.43 -14.63 2.83
C VAL A 555 -18.09 -13.30 2.53
N VAL A 556 -18.56 -13.14 1.30
CA VAL A 556 -19.25 -11.92 0.85
C VAL A 556 -20.64 -12.33 0.39
N HIS A 557 -21.65 -11.76 1.04
CA HIS A 557 -23.05 -12.06 0.79
C HIS A 557 -23.74 -10.81 0.25
N LYS A 558 -24.30 -10.88 -0.97
CA LYS A 558 -24.94 -9.74 -1.66
C LYS A 558 -24.07 -8.47 -1.66
N GLY A 559 -22.79 -8.63 -1.95
CA GLY A 559 -21.80 -7.54 -1.96
C GLY A 559 -21.29 -7.08 -0.58
N VAL A 560 -21.67 -7.76 0.51
CA VAL A 560 -21.30 -7.36 1.87
C VAL A 560 -20.34 -8.37 2.50
N PRO A 561 -19.06 -7.99 2.73
CA PRO A 561 -18.08 -8.89 3.33
C PRO A 561 -18.20 -8.98 4.86
N GLY A 562 -18.06 -10.20 5.37
CA GLY A 562 -17.88 -10.45 6.80
C GLY A 562 -16.50 -10.03 7.31
N HIS A 563 -16.20 -10.33 8.57
CA HIS A 563 -14.81 -10.36 9.01
C HIS A 563 -14.10 -11.55 8.35
N SER A 564 -12.86 -11.35 7.91
CA SER A 564 -12.06 -12.44 7.38
C SER A 564 -11.56 -13.37 8.48
N ILE A 565 -11.26 -14.59 8.07
CA ILE A 565 -10.41 -15.51 8.81
C ILE A 565 -9.07 -15.66 8.11
N TRP A 566 -8.03 -16.01 8.87
CA TRP A 566 -6.74 -16.36 8.29
C TRP A 566 -6.66 -17.85 7.99
N VAL A 567 -6.17 -18.17 6.81
CA VAL A 567 -5.83 -19.54 6.40
C VAL A 567 -4.39 -19.56 5.88
N LYS A 568 -3.71 -20.68 6.08
CA LYS A 568 -2.35 -20.90 5.56
C LYS A 568 -2.40 -21.84 4.38
N MET A 569 -1.87 -21.45 3.22
CA MET A 569 -1.66 -22.34 2.08
C MET A 569 -0.37 -23.14 2.25
N GLN A 570 -0.44 -24.46 2.06
CA GLN A 570 0.70 -25.37 2.15
C GLN A 570 0.68 -26.49 1.11
#